data_AF-A0A410D1X9-F1
#
_entry.id   AF-A0A410D1X9-F1
#
_cell.length_a   1.000
_cell.length_b   1.000
_cell.length_c   1.000
_cell.angle_alpha   90.00
_cell.angle_beta   90.00
_cell.angle_gamma   90.00
#
_symmetry.space_group_name_H-M   'P 1'
#
loop_
_entity.id
_entity.type
_entity.pdbx_description
1 polymer ?
#
loop_
_entity_poly.entity_id
_entity_poly.type
_entity_poly.pdbx_seq_one_letter_code
_entity_poly.pdbx_strand_id
1 'polypeptide(L)' 'MAVEKFIIESESTPLNVEENDPAIILVVFIVSVLLGIVAYSIYVAFGPPASNLRDPFEEHED' A
#
# COMPACT_ATOMS: atom_id res chain seq x y z
N MET A 1 8.28 -22.43 -31.41
CA MET A 1 9.59 -21.77 -31.57
C MET A 1 9.53 -20.24 -31.65
N ALA A 2 9.00 -19.60 -32.70
CA ALA A 2 8.93 -18.12 -32.74
C ALA A 2 7.91 -17.53 -31.75
N VAL A 3 6.78 -18.23 -31.54
CA VAL A 3 5.73 -17.84 -30.58
C VAL A 3 6.21 -17.96 -29.14
N GLU A 4 6.97 -19.01 -28.81
CA GLU A 4 7.58 -19.18 -27.48
C GLU A 4 8.64 -18.11 -27.20
N LYS A 5 9.44 -17.72 -28.21
CA LYS A 5 10.43 -16.65 -28.07
C LYS A 5 9.79 -15.29 -27.76
N PHE A 6 8.62 -15.00 -28.34
CA PHE A 6 7.87 -13.76 -28.07
C PHE A 6 7.25 -13.75 -26.66
N ILE A 7 6.73 -14.90 -26.21
CA ILE A 7 6.19 -15.05 -24.84
C ILE A 7 7.31 -14.88 -23.81
N ILE A 8 8.46 -15.52 -24.01
CA ILE A 8 9.61 -15.46 -23.09
C ILE A 8 10.20 -14.04 -23.01
N GLU A 9 10.28 -13.30 -24.12
CA GLU A 9 10.77 -11.91 -24.12
C GLU A 9 9.86 -10.96 -23.30
N SER A 10 8.55 -11.22 -23.26
CA SER A 10 7.60 -10.45 -22.44
C SER A 10 7.67 -10.78 -20.94
N GLU A 11 8.17 -11.97 -20.60
CA GLU A 11 8.37 -12.44 -19.23
C GLU A 11 9.74 -12.03 -18.69
N SER A 12 10.73 -11.84 -19.57
CA SER A 12 12.11 -11.52 -19.24
C SER A 12 12.51 -10.08 -19.45
N THR A 13 11.60 -9.10 -19.50
CA THR A 13 12.05 -7.73 -19.20
C THR A 13 12.35 -7.73 -17.71
N PRO A 14 13.62 -7.85 -17.25
CA PRO A 14 13.90 -7.50 -15.88
C PRO A 14 13.31 -6.10 -15.72
N LEU A 15 12.55 -5.88 -14.63
CA LEU A 15 12.20 -4.53 -14.20
C LEU A 15 13.48 -3.72 -14.42
N ASN A 16 13.47 -2.84 -15.42
CA ASN A 16 14.68 -2.19 -15.88
C ASN A 16 14.94 -1.08 -14.87
N VAL A 17 15.30 -1.49 -13.64
CA VAL A 17 15.76 -0.65 -12.54
C VAL A 17 17.13 -0.14 -12.94
N GLU A 18 17.15 0.60 -14.04
CA GLU A 18 18.08 1.69 -14.21
C GLU A 18 17.92 2.50 -12.91
N GLU A 19 18.98 2.54 -12.10
CA GLU A 19 18.97 2.88 -10.67
C GLU A 19 18.34 4.25 -10.31
N ASN A 20 17.80 4.97 -11.29
CA ASN A 20 17.37 6.36 -11.21
C ASN A 20 16.13 6.66 -12.07
N ASP A 21 15.34 5.67 -12.52
CA ASP A 21 14.09 5.99 -13.24
C ASP A 21 13.17 6.82 -12.32
N PRO A 22 12.89 8.10 -12.65
CA PRO A 22 12.06 8.97 -11.83
C PRO A 22 10.64 8.42 -11.64
N ALA A 23 10.15 7.60 -12.58
CA ALA A 23 8.85 6.94 -12.45
C ALA A 23 8.85 5.92 -11.30
N ILE A 24 9.93 5.14 -11.15
CA ILE A 24 10.06 4.16 -10.06
C ILE A 24 10.13 4.87 -8.71
N ILE A 25 10.90 5.96 -8.61
CA ILE A 25 11.00 6.76 -7.37
C ILE A 25 9.62 7.30 -6.97
N LEU A 26 8.86 7.83 -7.92
CA LEU A 26 7.51 8.33 -7.69
C LEU A 26 6.54 7.23 -7.26
N VAL A 27 6.59 6.05 -7.89
CA VAL A 27 5.75 4.91 -7.51
C VAL A 27 6.07 4.42 -6.09
N VAL A 28 7.36 4.24 -5.76
CA VAL A 28 7.77 3.83 -4.42
C VAL A 28 7.34 4.87 -3.38
N PHE A 29 7.48 6.15 -3.69
CA PHE A 29 7.02 7.23 -2.82
C PHE A 29 5.52 7.13 -2.55
N ILE A 30 4.69 7.01 -3.60
CA ILE A 30 3.23 6.89 -3.46
C ILE A 30 2.86 5.65 -2.63
N VAL A 31 3.48 4.50 -2.91
CA VAL A 31 3.23 3.26 -2.15
C VAL A 31 3.61 3.44 -0.67
N SER A 32 4.73 4.10 -0.38
CA SER A 32 5.16 4.36 1.00
C SER A 32 4.19 5.26 1.75
N VAL A 33 3.66 6.30 1.08
CA VAL A 33 2.65 7.20 1.64
C VAL A 33 1.34 6.46 1.88
N LEU A 34 0.90 5.62 0.92
CA LEU A 34 -0.31 4.80 1.08
C LEU A 34 -0.19 3.83 2.25
N LEU A 35 0.95 3.14 2.40
CA LEU A 35 1.21 2.27 3.55
C LEU A 35 1.20 3.06 4.86
N GLY A 36 1.79 4.27 4.87
CA GLY A 36 1.77 5.16 6.02
C GLY A 36 0.35 5.56 6.43
N ILE A 37 -0.49 5.93 5.46
CA ILE A 37 -1.90 6.27 5.70
C ILE A 37 -2.65 5.06 6.25
N VAL A 38 -2.51 3.88 5.63
CA VAL A 38 -3.19 2.66 6.10
C VAL A 38 -2.76 2.28 7.52
N ALA A 39 -1.46 2.29 7.80
CA ALA A 39 -0.93 1.99 9.13
C ALA A 39 -1.42 3.01 10.16
N TYR A 40 -1.43 4.30 9.81
CA TYR A 40 -1.93 5.36 10.68
C TYR A 40 -3.43 5.23 10.94
N SER A 41 -4.23 4.92 9.92
CA SER A 41 -5.67 4.67 10.08
C SER A 41 -5.94 3.49 11.01
N ILE A 42 -5.20 2.39 10.88
CA ILE A 42 -5.31 1.24 11.79
C ILE A 42 -4.93 1.65 13.23
N TYR A 43 -3.83 2.38 13.40
CA TYR A 43 -3.38 2.86 14.72
C TYR A 43 -4.41 3.78 15.38
N VAL A 44 -5.04 4.68 14.63
CA VAL A 44 -6.08 5.57 15.18
C VAL A 44 -7.36 4.82 15.48
N ALA A 45 -7.79 3.90 14.60
CA ALA A 45 -9.04 3.17 14.74
C ALA A 45 -9.02 2.11 15.86
N PHE A 46 -7.88 1.46 16.09
CA PHE A 46 -7.78 0.33 17.03
C PHE A 46 -6.67 0.46 18.08
N GLY A 47 -5.84 1.51 18.01
CA GLY A 47 -4.75 1.74 18.97
C GLY A 47 -5.18 2.53 20.21
N PRO A 48 -4.20 3.01 21.01
CA PRO A 48 -4.46 3.80 22.21
C PRO A 48 -5.41 5.01 22.02
N PRO A 49 -5.40 5.73 20.88
CA PRO A 49 -6.37 6.81 20.63
C PRO A 49 -7.83 6.34 20.61
N ALA A 50 -8.08 5.07 20.27
CA ALA A 50 -9.42 4.52 20.15
C ALA A 50 -10.14 4.39 21.50
N SER A 51 -9.40 4.24 22.60
CA SER A 51 -9.95 4.13 23.96
C SER A 51 -10.72 5.36 24.42
N ASN A 52 -10.54 6.51 23.75
CA ASN A 52 -11.27 7.74 24.05
C ASN A 52 -12.51 7.93 23.15
N LEU A 53 -12.82 6.99 22.25
CA LEU A 53 -14.09 6.99 21.54
C LEU A 53 -15.17 6.46 22.49
N ARG A 54 -16.02 7.38 22.96
CA ARG A 54 -17.22 7.05 23.73
C ARG A 54 -18.15 6.17 22.90
N ASP A 55 -18.60 5.07 23.48
CA ASP A 55 -19.57 4.18 22.82
C ASP A 55 -20.93 4.91 22.70
N PRO A 56 -21.46 5.12 21.48
CA PRO A 56 -22.73 5.80 21.28
C PRO A 56 -23.95 5.01 21.76
N PHE A 57 -23.79 3.73 22.12
CA PHE A 57 -24.88 2.88 22.60
C PHE A 57 -24.93 2.77 24.12
N GLU A 58 -23.89 3.20 24.83
CA GLU A 58 -23.78 3.14 26.30
C GLU A 58 -24.86 4.00 26.99
N GLU A 59 -25.32 5.09 26.35
CA GLU A 59 -26.43 5.94 26.83
C GLU A 59 -27.83 5.32 26.61
N HIS A 60 -27.92 4.11 26.05
CA HIS A 60 -29.17 3.42 25.74
C HIS A 60 -29.35 2.08 26.49
N GLU A 61 -28.47 1.76 27.44
CA GLU A 61 -28.52 0.52 28.22
C GLU A 61 -29.44 0.58 29.45
N ASP A 62 -30.10 1.73 29.70
CA ASP A 62 -31.02 1.99 30.82
C ASP A 62 -32.50 2.19 30.38
#